data_AF-A0A453LSI9-F1
#
_entry.id   AF-A0A453LSI9-F1
#
_cell.length_a   1.000
_cell.length_b   1.000
_cell.length_c   1.000
_cell.angle_alpha   90.00
_cell.angle_beta   90.00
_cell.angle_gamma   90.00
#
_symmetry.space_group_name_H-M   'P 1'
#
loop_
_entity.id
_entity.type
_entity.pdbx_description
1 polymer ?
#
loop_
_entity_poly.entity_id
_entity_poly.type
_entity_poly.pdbx_seq_one_letter_code
_entity_poly.pdbx_strand_id
1 'polypeptide(L)'
;SPVDVRDDISTQGLTQFAENYAKKGTVRLKEIFTPGTLRVPTTHNQLQELESVHKVLELYVWLSYRFDDSFPDRELAASQKSICSMLIEEYLERSGWQQQGQRRVLRTPRKLRREYDALQLRGYFREIDARSK
;
A
#
# COMPACT_ATOMS: atom_id res chain seq x y z
N SER A 1 -11.82 5.06 -6.28
CA SER A 1 -11.50 5.31 -4.88
C SER A 1 -11.41 6.82 -4.71
N PRO A 2 -12.30 7.45 -3.95
CA PRO A 2 -12.13 8.83 -3.52
C PRO A 2 -11.04 8.88 -2.45
N VAL A 3 -9.98 9.66 -2.68
CA VAL A 3 -8.85 9.79 -1.76
C VAL A 3 -9.29 10.43 -0.45
N ASP A 4 -8.90 9.85 0.68
CA ASP A 4 -9.08 10.45 1.99
C ASP A 4 -8.03 11.54 2.21
N VAL A 5 -8.44 12.80 2.05
CA VAL A 5 -7.55 13.97 2.16
C VAL A 5 -7.02 14.22 3.58
N ARG A 6 -7.51 13.48 4.59
CA ARG A 6 -7.01 13.55 5.96
C ARG A 6 -5.86 12.58 6.23
N ASP A 7 -5.57 11.71 5.27
CA ASP A 7 -4.45 10.78 5.32
C ASP A 7 -3.29 11.33 4.50
N ASP A 8 -2.24 11.78 5.19
CA ASP A 8 -1.08 12.44 4.60
C ASP A 8 -0.38 11.56 3.56
N ILE A 9 -0.29 10.25 3.82
CA ILE A 9 0.34 9.29 2.91
C ILE A 9 -0.50 9.13 1.63
N SER A 10 -1.83 9.05 1.76
CA SER A 10 -2.73 8.97 0.61
C SER A 10 -2.70 10.25 -0.24
N THR A 11 -2.68 11.41 0.40
CA THR A 11 -2.59 12.71 -0.28
C THR A 11 -1.25 12.88 -0.98
N GLN A 12 -0.14 12.50 -0.33
CA GLN A 12 1.19 12.54 -0.94
C GLN A 12 1.29 11.58 -2.14
N GLY A 13 0.74 10.36 -2.01
CA GLY A 13 0.68 9.39 -3.11
C GLY A 13 -0.08 9.92 -4.33
N LEU A 14 -1.23 10.56 -4.10
CA LEU A 14 -2.00 11.22 -5.17
C LEU A 14 -1.19 12.32 -5.86
N THR A 15 -0.56 13.22 -5.10
CA THR A 15 0.24 14.32 -5.65
C THR A 15 1.39 13.77 -6.51
N GLN A 16 2.09 12.74 -6.03
CA GLN A 16 3.17 12.11 -6.78
C GLN A 16 2.69 11.44 -8.08
N PHE A 17 1.52 10.80 -8.07
CA PHE A 17 0.95 10.25 -9.30
C PHE A 17 0.61 11.36 -10.30
N ALA A 18 -0.02 12.44 -9.84
CA ALA A 18 -0.37 13.58 -10.69
C ALA A 18 0.88 14.25 -11.29
N GLU A 19 1.92 14.47 -10.49
CA GLU A 19 3.18 15.06 -10.98
C GLU A 19 3.90 14.16 -12.00
N ASN A 20 4.01 12.87 -11.72
CA ASN A 20 4.66 11.94 -12.63
C ASN A 20 3.89 11.81 -13.94
N TYR A 21 2.55 11.78 -13.87
CA TYR A 21 1.69 11.78 -15.04
C TYR A 21 1.89 13.06 -15.87
N ALA A 22 1.85 14.24 -15.24
CA ALA A 22 2.03 15.51 -15.92
C ALA A 22 3.41 15.65 -16.60
N LYS A 23 4.47 15.12 -15.97
CA LYS A 23 5.84 15.19 -16.49
C LYS A 23 6.17 14.15 -17.56
N LYS A 24 5.63 12.93 -17.44
CA LYS A 24 6.09 11.75 -18.21
C LYS A 24 4.99 11.04 -18.99
N GLY A 25 3.72 11.36 -18.74
CA GLY A 25 2.57 10.64 -19.31
C GLY A 25 2.37 9.22 -18.75
N THR A 26 3.27 8.73 -17.90
CA THR A 26 3.22 7.37 -17.33
C THR A 26 3.68 7.38 -15.87
N VAL A 27 2.97 6.63 -15.03
CA VAL A 27 3.20 6.45 -13.60
C VAL A 27 3.45 4.97 -13.33
N ARG A 28 4.70 4.62 -13.08
CA ARG A 28 5.11 3.24 -12.79
C ARG A 28 5.13 2.97 -11.29
N LEU A 29 4.65 1.80 -10.88
CA LEU A 29 4.69 1.37 -9.49
C LEU A 29 5.97 0.58 -9.21
N LYS A 30 6.55 0.77 -8.02
CA LYS A 30 7.63 -0.08 -7.50
C LYS A 30 7.05 -1.15 -6.57
N GLU A 31 7.72 -2.28 -6.48
CA GLU A 31 7.38 -3.30 -5.51
C GLU A 31 7.82 -2.84 -4.11
N ILE A 32 6.85 -2.76 -3.20
CA ILE A 32 7.00 -2.35 -1.79
C ILE A 32 7.16 -3.61 -0.91
N PHE A 33 6.42 -4.67 -1.25
CA PHE A 33 6.43 -5.93 -0.53
C PHE A 33 7.23 -6.99 -1.27
N THR A 34 8.44 -7.24 -0.80
CA THR A 34 9.28 -8.35 -1.24
C THR A 34 9.19 -9.51 -0.24
N PRO A 35 9.52 -10.76 -0.62
CA PRO A 35 9.47 -11.91 0.31
C PRO A 35 10.31 -11.72 1.59
N GLY A 36 11.33 -10.87 1.54
CA GLY A 36 12.08 -10.45 2.71
C GLY A 36 11.33 -9.41 3.55
N THR A 37 10.53 -8.54 2.94
CA THR A 37 9.85 -7.37 3.53
C THR A 37 8.42 -7.57 4.07
N LEU A 38 7.85 -8.77 3.95
CA LEU A 38 6.48 -9.08 4.36
C LEU A 38 6.32 -9.35 5.87
N ARG A 39 5.75 -8.42 6.65
CA ARG A 39 5.50 -8.63 8.10
C ARG A 39 4.23 -7.94 8.60
N VAL A 40 3.58 -8.56 9.57
CA VAL A 40 2.37 -8.05 10.23
C VAL A 40 2.75 -6.85 11.11
N PRO A 41 1.98 -5.75 11.09
CA PRO A 41 2.15 -4.67 12.04
C PRO A 41 2.19 -5.16 13.49
N THR A 42 2.95 -4.50 14.36
CA THR A 42 2.95 -4.78 15.80
C THR A 42 2.36 -3.64 16.62
N THR A 43 2.31 -2.44 16.04
CA THR A 43 1.76 -1.23 16.67
C THR A 43 0.62 -0.64 15.85
N HIS A 44 -0.25 0.14 16.50
CA HIS A 44 -1.36 0.81 15.83
C HIS A 44 -0.88 1.79 14.74
N ASN A 45 0.22 2.51 14.98
CA ASN A 45 0.79 3.42 13.99
C ASN A 45 1.26 2.67 12.73
N GLN A 46 1.89 1.50 12.88
CA GLN A 46 2.27 0.66 11.73
C GLN A 46 1.06 0.11 10.98
N LEU A 47 -0.04 -0.20 11.69
CA LEU A 47 -1.30 -0.58 11.04
C LEU A 47 -1.83 0.60 10.21
N GLN A 48 -1.87 1.80 10.79
CA GLN A 48 -2.34 3.00 10.09
C GLN A 48 -1.50 3.28 8.84
N GLU A 49 -0.17 3.19 8.92
CA GLU A 49 0.70 3.33 7.75
C GLU A 49 0.39 2.28 6.66
N LEU A 50 0.16 1.03 7.05
CA LEU A 50 -0.21 -0.05 6.13
C LEU A 50 -1.58 0.17 5.48
N GLU A 51 -2.56 0.69 6.24
CA GLU A 51 -3.87 1.08 5.72
C GLU A 51 -3.75 2.22 4.70
N SER A 52 -2.91 3.22 4.97
CA SER A 52 -2.66 4.29 4.01
C SER A 52 -2.01 3.76 2.72
N VAL A 53 -1.04 2.85 2.82
CA VAL A 53 -0.45 2.18 1.65
C VAL A 53 -1.52 1.40 0.87
N HIS A 54 -2.40 0.67 1.57
CA HIS A 54 -3.53 -0.02 0.93
C HIS A 54 -4.43 0.95 0.14
N LYS A 55 -4.75 2.12 0.71
CA LYS A 55 -5.54 3.18 0.03
C LYS A 55 -4.82 3.72 -1.22
N VAL A 56 -3.51 3.96 -1.14
CA VAL A 56 -2.70 4.40 -2.30
C VAL A 56 -2.69 3.36 -3.42
N LEU A 57 -2.55 2.08 -3.08
CA LEU A 57 -2.60 0.98 -4.06
C LEU A 57 -4.00 0.84 -4.68
N GLU A 58 -5.06 1.01 -3.89
CA GLU A 58 -6.42 1.06 -4.40
C GLU A 58 -6.65 2.23 -5.37
N LEU A 59 -6.11 3.42 -5.04
CA LEU A 59 -6.13 4.58 -5.93
C LEU A 59 -5.42 4.28 -7.25
N TYR A 60 -4.23 3.67 -7.21
CA TYR A 60 -3.48 3.30 -8.41
C TYR A 60 -4.31 2.36 -9.30
N VAL A 61 -4.88 1.29 -8.72
CA VAL A 61 -5.77 0.37 -9.45
C VAL A 61 -6.94 1.12 -10.07
N TRP A 62 -7.60 2.02 -9.31
CA TRP A 62 -8.73 2.80 -9.82
C TRP A 62 -8.35 3.73 -10.99
N LEU A 63 -7.16 4.34 -10.95
CA LEU A 63 -6.62 5.16 -12.04
C LEU A 63 -6.27 4.31 -13.26
N SER A 64 -5.72 3.11 -13.08
CA SER A 64 -5.38 2.20 -14.18
C SER A 64 -6.59 1.75 -15.02
N TYR A 65 -7.80 1.72 -14.44
CA TYR A 65 -9.01 1.45 -15.21
C TYR A 65 -9.44 2.61 -16.12
N ARG A 66 -8.95 3.83 -15.88
CA ARG A 66 -9.28 5.04 -16.67
C ARG A 66 -8.16 5.45 -17.61
N PHE A 67 -6.91 5.19 -17.22
CA PHE A 67 -5.71 5.63 -17.91
C PHE A 67 -4.72 4.47 -18.06
N ASP A 68 -5.13 3.42 -18.76
CA ASP A 68 -4.40 2.14 -18.82
C ASP A 68 -2.96 2.30 -19.34
N ASP A 69 -2.77 3.06 -20.42
CA ASP A 69 -1.44 3.34 -20.98
C ASP A 69 -0.52 4.10 -20.01
N SER A 70 -1.12 4.89 -19.12
CA SER A 70 -0.39 5.73 -18.18
C SER A 70 -0.18 5.07 -16.83
N PHE A 71 -0.93 4.03 -16.48
CA PHE A 71 -0.83 3.30 -15.21
C PHE A 71 -0.75 1.78 -15.47
N PRO A 72 0.35 1.31 -16.08
CA PRO A 72 0.42 -0.04 -16.64
C PRO A 72 0.61 -1.14 -15.58
N ASP A 73 1.01 -0.81 -14.35
CA ASP A 73 1.40 -1.80 -13.35
C ASP A 73 0.20 -2.25 -12.47
N ARG A 74 -0.98 -2.40 -13.09
CA ARG A 74 -2.25 -2.72 -12.39
C ARG A 74 -2.19 -4.02 -11.61
N GLU A 75 -1.70 -5.10 -12.22
CA GLU A 75 -1.59 -6.42 -11.59
C GLU A 75 -0.66 -6.38 -10.37
N LEU A 76 0.44 -5.62 -10.46
CA LEU A 76 1.36 -5.41 -9.36
C LEU A 76 0.71 -4.60 -8.23
N ALA A 77 -0.08 -3.57 -8.54
CA ALA A 77 -0.82 -2.83 -7.53
C ALA A 77 -1.88 -3.70 -6.83
N ALA A 78 -2.60 -4.52 -7.59
CA ALA A 78 -3.61 -5.44 -7.07
C ALA A 78 -3.01 -6.52 -6.16
N SER A 79 -1.87 -7.10 -6.56
CA SER A 79 -1.18 -8.11 -5.73
C SER A 79 -0.69 -7.52 -4.41
N GLN A 80 -0.07 -6.34 -4.45
CA GLN A 80 0.38 -5.64 -3.25
C GLN A 80 -0.77 -5.17 -2.36
N LYS A 81 -1.90 -4.76 -2.94
CA LYS A 81 -3.11 -4.43 -2.18
C LYS A 81 -3.66 -5.65 -1.43
N SER A 82 -3.63 -6.82 -2.05
CA SER A 82 -4.02 -8.09 -1.42
C SER A 82 -3.12 -8.44 -0.24
N ILE A 83 -1.81 -8.22 -0.39
CA ILE A 83 -0.83 -8.38 0.69
C ILE A 83 -1.14 -7.44 1.87
N CYS A 84 -1.42 -6.14 1.63
CA CYS A 84 -1.81 -5.23 2.71
C CYS A 84 -3.06 -5.74 3.44
N SER A 85 -4.08 -6.18 2.69
CA SER A 85 -5.34 -6.67 3.25
C SER A 85 -5.09 -7.85 4.20
N MET A 86 -4.27 -8.82 3.77
CA MET A 86 -3.89 -9.97 4.58
C MET A 86 -3.17 -9.58 5.89
N LEU A 87 -2.24 -8.62 5.81
CA LEU A 87 -1.46 -8.17 6.97
C LEU A 87 -2.30 -7.35 7.97
N ILE A 88 -3.22 -6.52 7.46
CA ILE A 88 -4.19 -5.77 8.27
C ILE A 88 -5.11 -6.76 9.00
N GLU A 89 -5.67 -7.73 8.27
CA GLU A 89 -6.53 -8.76 8.86
C GLU A 89 -5.81 -9.56 9.96
N GLU A 90 -4.56 -9.97 9.72
CA GLU A 90 -3.79 -10.72 10.71
C GLU A 90 -3.49 -9.89 11.98
N TYR A 91 -3.25 -8.57 11.85
CA TYR A 91 -3.11 -7.69 13.01
C TYR A 91 -4.41 -7.60 13.82
N LEU A 92 -5.54 -7.40 13.13
CA LEU A 92 -6.86 -7.30 13.77
C LEU A 92 -7.23 -8.61 14.49
N GLU A 93 -6.99 -9.77 13.87
CA GLU A 93 -7.20 -11.07 14.50
C GLU A 93 -6.36 -11.23 15.78
N ARG A 94 -5.10 -10.80 15.78
CA ARG A 94 -4.19 -10.87 16.94
C ARG A 94 -4.58 -9.92 18.07
N SER A 95 -5.14 -8.76 17.76
CA SER A 95 -5.59 -7.79 18.76
C SER A 95 -6.93 -8.16 19.42
N GLY A 96 -7.50 -9.33 19.09
CA GLY A 96 -8.79 -9.78 19.61
C GLY A 96 -9.98 -9.12 18.92
N TRP A 97 -9.74 -8.36 17.86
CA TRP A 97 -10.78 -7.76 17.03
C TRP A 97 -11.49 -8.86 16.23
N GLN A 98 -12.70 -9.23 16.65
CA GLN A 98 -13.57 -10.10 15.86
C GLN A 98 -14.50 -9.27 14.99
N GLN A 99 -14.23 -9.22 13.68
CA GLN A 99 -15.20 -8.74 12.72
C GLN A 99 -16.43 -9.67 12.72
N GLN A 100 -17.48 -9.28 13.41
CA GLN A 100 -18.83 -9.80 13.15
C GLN A 100 -19.30 -9.24 11.81
N GLY A 101 -18.89 -9.83 10.68
CA GLY A 101 -19.50 -9.44 9.39
C GLY A 101 -18.89 -9.92 8.07
N GLN A 102 -17.58 -10.16 7.96
CA GLN A 102 -16.94 -10.35 6.63
C GLN A 102 -16.26 -11.70 6.39
N ARG A 103 -16.79 -12.79 6.97
CA ARG A 103 -16.38 -14.14 6.54
C ARG A 103 -16.95 -14.44 5.16
N ARG A 104 -16.32 -13.99 4.06
CA ARG A 104 -16.54 -14.61 2.72
C ARG A 104 -15.54 -14.31 1.60
N VAL A 105 -14.44 -13.58 1.80
CA VAL A 105 -13.50 -13.33 0.69
C VAL A 105 -12.12 -13.92 0.98
N LEU A 106 -11.88 -15.09 0.36
CA LEU A 106 -10.60 -15.69 -0.03
C LEU A 106 -9.47 -15.73 1.02
N ARG A 107 -9.43 -16.82 1.81
CA ARG A 107 -8.28 -17.19 2.64
C ARG A 107 -7.16 -17.79 1.77
N THR A 108 -6.03 -17.11 1.63
CA THR A 108 -4.76 -17.70 1.15
C THR A 108 -3.93 -18.26 2.31
N PRO A 109 -3.01 -19.23 2.07
CA PRO A 109 -2.41 -20.01 3.15
C PRO A 109 -1.39 -19.23 3.98
N ARG A 110 -1.63 -19.18 5.29
CA ARG A 110 -0.79 -18.60 6.35
C ARG A 110 0.55 -19.32 6.50
N LYS A 111 1.64 -18.84 5.90
CA LYS A 111 3.01 -19.02 6.46
C LYS A 111 3.95 -17.95 5.89
N LEU A 112 4.26 -16.92 6.66
CA LEU A 112 5.61 -16.36 6.75
C LEU A 112 5.67 -15.41 7.96
N ARG A 113 6.45 -15.79 8.97
CA ARG A 113 6.56 -15.08 10.25
C ARG A 113 8.00 -14.64 10.44
N ARG A 114 8.23 -13.32 10.54
CA ARG A 114 9.35 -12.61 11.19
C ARG A 114 8.94 -11.12 11.30
N GLU A 115 9.58 -10.26 12.12
CA GLU A 115 9.13 -8.90 12.65
C GLU A 115 9.78 -7.58 12.06
N TYR A 116 9.06 -6.57 11.52
CA TYR A 116 9.73 -5.43 10.82
C TYR A 116 10.06 -4.26 11.74
N ASP A 117 11.15 -3.58 11.40
CA ASP A 117 11.69 -2.38 12.03
C ASP A 117 11.29 -1.12 11.25
N ALA A 118 10.77 -0.11 11.96
CA ALA A 118 10.01 1.04 11.42
C ALA A 118 10.86 2.09 10.67
N LEU A 119 12.19 1.96 10.70
CA LEU A 119 13.11 2.95 10.16
C LEU A 119 13.28 2.89 8.64
N GLN A 120 12.97 1.75 8.01
CA GLN A 120 13.11 1.53 6.56
C GLN A 120 12.05 2.28 5.73
N LEU A 121 10.81 2.36 6.22
CA LEU A 121 9.72 3.06 5.53
C LEU A 121 9.96 4.57 5.44
N ARG A 122 10.50 5.18 6.51
CA ARG A 122 10.90 6.60 6.50
C ARG A 122 12.08 6.88 5.56
N GLY A 123 12.96 5.91 5.33
CA GLY A 123 14.08 6.02 4.38
C GLY A 123 13.62 6.06 2.92
N TYR A 124 12.69 5.18 2.54
CA TYR A 124 12.16 5.09 1.17
C TYR A 124 11.48 6.39 0.71
N PHE A 125 10.71 7.04 1.57
CA PHE A 125 10.10 8.33 1.25
C PHE A 125 11.09 9.51 1.23
N ARG A 126 12.22 9.41 1.94
CA ARG A 126 13.25 10.46 2.00
C ARG A 126 14.24 10.40 0.82
N GLU A 127 14.50 9.22 0.26
CA GLU A 127 15.44 9.02 -0.85
C GLU A 127 14.89 9.50 -2.21
N ILE A 128 13.56 9.64 -2.34
CA ILE A 128 12.90 10.23 -3.51
C ILE A 128 13.16 11.75 -3.60
N ASP A 129 13.38 12.42 -2.46
CA ASP A 129 13.58 13.88 -2.39
C ASP A 129 15.00 14.30 -2.80
N ALA A 130 16.00 13.43 -2.57
CA ALA A 130 17.40 13.72 -2.84
C ALA A 130 17.78 13.73 -4.34
N ARG A 131 16.89 13.26 -5.23
CA ARG A 131 17.16 13.19 -6.68
C ARG A 131 16.39 14.22 -7.52
N SER A 132 15.70 15.14 -6.86
CA SER A 132 15.05 16.31 -7.49
C SER A 132 15.89 17.59 -7.33
N LYS A 133 17.23 17.46 -7.38
CA LYS A 133 18.17 18.54 -7.69
C LYS A 133 19.04 18.14 -8.86
#